data_AF-A0A183GQV9-F1
#
_entry.id   AF-A0A183GQV9-F1
#
_cell.length_a   1.000
_cell.length_b   1.000
_cell.length_c   1.000
_cell.angle_alpha   90.00
_cell.angle_beta   90.00
_cell.angle_gamma   90.00
#
_symmetry.space_group_name_H-M   'P 1'
#
loop_
_entity.id
_entity.type
_entity.pdbx_description
1 polymer ?
#
loop_
_entity_poly.entity_id
_entity_poly.type
_entity_poly.pdbx_seq_one_letter_code
_entity_poly.pdbx_strand_id
1 'polypeptide(L)' 'LLDQYEFEYRDHIEVKGIDGGMDTYLLVGRKADRIPPAVTNCAEPANAGSSSAS' A
#
# COMPACT_ATOMS: atom_id res chain seq x y z
N LEU A 1 -4.91 -7.37 -3.78
CA LEU A 1 -4.80 -7.01 -2.35
C LEU A 1 -3.81 -7.91 -1.60
N LEU A 2 -4.01 -9.23 -1.55
CA LEU A 2 -3.07 -10.18 -0.90
C LEU A 2 -1.67 -10.25 -1.56
N ASP A 3 -1.58 -9.82 -2.80
CA ASP A 3 -0.35 -9.69 -3.59
C ASP A 3 0.48 -8.44 -3.24
N GLN A 4 -0.11 -7.49 -2.51
CA GLN A 4 0.50 -6.20 -2.18
C GLN A 4 0.66 -5.99 -0.67
N TYR A 5 -0.14 -6.69 0.12
CA TYR A 5 -0.20 -6.51 1.56
C TYR A 5 -0.10 -7.83 2.29
N GLU A 6 0.43 -7.77 3.50
CA GLU A 6 0.55 -8.90 4.41
C GLU A 6 -0.44 -8.71 5.54
N PHE A 7 -1.18 -9.77 5.82
CA PHE A 7 -2.19 -9.79 6.86
C PHE A 7 -1.99 -11.00 7.76
N GLU A 8 -2.24 -10.82 9.05
CA GLU A 8 -2.23 -11.90 10.04
C GLU A 8 -3.64 -12.12 10.56
N TYR A 9 -4.02 -13.38 10.72
CA TYR A 9 -5.29 -13.74 11.35
C TYR A 9 -5.30 -13.27 12.80
N ARG A 10 -6.41 -12.67 13.22
CA ARG A 10 -6.58 -12.18 14.58
C ARG A 10 -7.62 -12.99 15.34
N ASP A 11 -8.84 -13.04 14.82
CA ASP A 11 -9.98 -13.62 15.53
C ASP A 11 -11.16 -13.89 14.59
N HIS A 12 -12.10 -14.69 15.05
CA HIS A 12 -13.40 -14.89 14.43
C HIS A 12 -14.46 -14.22 15.30
N ILE A 13 -15.15 -13.22 14.75
CA ILE A 13 -16.13 -12.43 15.51
C ILE A 13 -17.54 -12.65 14.99
N GLU A 14 -18.51 -12.64 15.90
CA GLU A 14 -19.92 -12.62 15.54
C GLU A 14 -20.31 -11.22 15.06
N VAL A 15 -20.79 -11.12 13.82
CA VAL A 15 -21.22 -9.85 13.22
C VAL A 15 -22.71 -9.90 13.00
N LYS A 16 -23.44 -8.93 13.59
CA LYS A 16 -24.90 -8.87 13.48
C LYS A 16 -25.34 -8.86 12.01
N GLY A 17 -26.18 -9.83 11.65
CA GLY A 17 -26.71 -9.97 10.28
C GLY A 17 -25.81 -10.76 9.33
N ILE A 18 -24.66 -11.25 9.80
CA ILE A 18 -23.83 -12.22 9.09
C ILE A 18 -24.00 -13.56 9.79
N ASP A 19 -24.58 -14.52 9.09
CA ASP A 19 -24.75 -15.88 9.61
C ASP A 19 -23.40 -16.60 9.61
N GLY A 20 -22.99 -17.08 10.79
CA GLY A 20 -21.69 -17.72 10.99
C GLY A 20 -20.50 -16.76 11.16
N GLY A 21 -20.73 -15.49 11.48
CA GLY A 21 -19.68 -14.55 11.89
C GLY A 21 -18.73 -14.11 10.77
N MET A 22 -17.56 -13.57 11.15
CA MET A 22 -16.54 -13.07 10.22
C MET A 22 -15.13 -13.25 10.78
N ASP A 23 -14.24 -13.83 9.98
CA ASP A 23 -12.81 -13.85 10.27
C ASP A 23 -12.19 -12.46 10.10
N THR A 24 -11.39 -12.06 11.08
CA THR A 24 -10.72 -10.76 11.11
C THR A 24 -9.22 -10.94 10.95
N TYR A 25 -8.64 -10.08 10.11
CA TYR A 25 -7.21 -10.07 9.84
C TYR A 25 -6.66 -8.67 10.05
N LEU A 26 -5.44 -8.57 10.59
CA LEU A 26 -4.73 -7.31 10.78
C LEU A 26 -3.73 -7.11 9.65
N LEU A 27 -3.72 -5.90 9.08
CA LEU A 27 -2.68 -5.48 8.16
C LEU A 27 -1.37 -5.33 8.93
N VAL A 28 -0.38 -6.17 8.61
CA VAL A 28 0.94 -6.15 9.27
C VAL A 28 2.01 -5.50 8.41
N GLY A 29 1.82 -5.45 7.08
CA GLY A 29 2.81 -4.86 6.20
C GLY A 29 2.34 -4.66 4.76
N ARG A 30 3.11 -3.87 4.01
CA ARG A 30 3.03 -3.78 2.56
C ARG A 30 4.23 -4.52 1.98
N LYS A 31 3.99 -5.42 1.04
CA LYS A 31 5.04 -6.06 0.24
C LYS A 31 5.67 -4.95 -0.60
N ALA A 32 6.90 -4.56 -0.28
CA ALA A 32 7.66 -3.63 -1.11
C ALA A 32 7.92 -4.26 -2.50
N ASP A 33 8.13 -3.41 -3.50
CA ASP A 33 8.54 -3.74 -4.88
C ASP A 33 7.46 -3.96 -5.95
N ARG A 34 6.25 -3.45 -5.72
CA ARG A 34 5.39 -3.04 -6.85
C ARG A 34 5.02 -1.58 -6.70
N ILE A 35 5.92 -0.70 -7.16
CA ILE A 35 5.49 0.60 -7.66
C ILE A 35 4.55 0.27 -8.83
N PRO A 36 3.25 0.60 -8.75
CA PRO A 36 2.38 0.43 -9.89
C PRO A 36 2.98 1.24 -11.05
N PRO A 37 3.00 0.73 -12.28
CA PRO A 37 3.54 1.47 -13.42
C PRO A 37 2.85 2.84 -13.65
N ALA A 38 1.68 3.06 -13.04
CA ALA A 38 1.01 4.36 -13.00
C ALA A 38 1.71 5.43 -12.14
N VAL A 39 2.57 5.05 -11.19
CA VAL A 39 3.26 5.97 -10.25
C VAL A 39 4.62 6.43 -10.80
N THR A 40 5.19 5.74 -11.79
CA THR A 40 6.50 6.09 -12.38
C THR A 40 6.48 7.31 -13.30
N ASN A 41 5.30 7.86 -13.67
CA ASN A 41 5.22 9.07 -14.51
C ASN A 41 5.12 10.39 -13.71
N CYS A 42 5.23 10.33 -12.37
CA CYS A 42 5.19 11.52 -11.52
C CYS A 42 6.59 12.05 -11.15
N ALA A 43 7.66 11.50 -11.74
CA ALA A 43 9.01 12.01 -11.58
C ALA A 43 9.44 12.74 -12.86
N GLU A 44 9.11 14.03 -12.97
CA GLU A 44 9.91 14.91 -13.83
C GLU A 44 11.00 15.59 -12.98
N PRO A 45 12.28 15.48 -13.33
CA PRO A 45 13.38 16.09 -12.60
C PRO A 45 13.57 17.54 -13.07
N ALA A 46 13.01 18.52 -12.36
CA ALA A 46 13.38 19.92 -12.56
C ALA A 46 14.69 20.24 -11.80
N ASN A 47 15.80 19.60 -12.20
CA ASN A 47 17.12 20.18 -12.01
C ASN A 47 17.60 20.67 -13.39
N ALA A 48 17.19 21.88 -13.74
CA ALA A 48 17.84 22.68 -14.78
C ALA A 48 18.92 23.52 -14.07
N GLY A 49 20.15 23.04 -14.08
CA GLY A 49 21.29 23.83 -13.65
C GLY A 49 21.56 25.00 -14.61
N SER A 50 22.11 26.10 -14.07
CA SER A 50 23.18 26.88 -14.72
C SER A 50 23.53 28.10 -13.87
N SER A 51 24.77 28.09 -13.41
CA SER A 51 25.64 29.18 -12.95
C SER A 51 25.35 30.58 -13.52
N SER A 52 25.44 31.61 -12.67
CA SER A 52 26.12 32.85 -13.03
C SER A 52 26.69 33.49 -11.76
N ALA A 53 28.02 33.54 -11.71
CA ALA A 53 28.76 34.39 -10.81
C ALA A 53 28.51 35.86 -11.16
N SER A 54 28.38 36.72 -10.14
CA SER A 54 28.89 38.10 -10.04
C SER A 54 28.47 38.69 -8.70
#